data_AF-A0A1F9YHU7-F1
#
_entry.id   AF-A0A1F9YHU7-F1
#
_cell.length_a   1.000
_cell.length_b   1.000
_cell.length_c   1.000
_cell.angle_alpha   90.00
_cell.angle_beta   90.00
_cell.angle_gamma   90.00
#
_symmetry.space_group_name_H-M   'P 1'
#
loop_
_entity.id
_entity.type
_entity.pdbx_description
1 polymer ?
#
loop_
_entity_poly.entity_id
_entity_poly.type
_entity_poly.pdbx_seq_one_letter_code
_entity_poly.pdbx_strand_id
1 'polypeptide(L)'
;MKSPVIAALLSLPLPGLGHLYCGRSSRGFAIMVGYHVALPTLAWVHHICAMIALPLLIALTARDAWRCAEAESRLAGAELERGVPARRWVLWSWVACRAFWIGLIPGLWGVGLLFIAAAAVWHGRLASGLSQAVLAATLLYLFWRGTRQTWEAASGMRALSERAMLAEIGSAAVASAIAFVLFLIVAPAFTGLFRKSAEGSAKGNLVGLRGAVERYRAAHGGQAPESIDALVAARTIEKIPPVWPRFSGVPHPREAGALVLPSMAVTDSGRWAYIAAHSSASLTGAVFIDCTHTDTRGSFWSAY
;
A
#
# COMPACT_ATOMS: atom_id res chain seq x y z
N MET A 1 -4.85 10.12 40.30
CA MET A 1 -6.15 9.88 39.66
C MET A 1 -5.99 9.95 38.15
N LYS A 2 -6.55 9.00 37.39
CA LYS A 2 -6.47 9.01 35.92
C LYS A 2 -7.66 9.78 35.34
N SER A 3 -7.42 10.65 34.36
CA SER A 3 -8.46 11.47 33.74
C SER A 3 -9.14 10.71 32.60
N PRO A 4 -10.48 10.54 32.62
CA PRO A 4 -11.23 9.92 31.52
C PRO A 4 -11.06 10.66 30.19
N VAL A 5 -10.99 11.99 30.26
CA VAL A 5 -10.76 12.86 29.09
C VAL A 5 -9.42 12.55 28.46
N ILE A 6 -8.36 12.44 29.26
CA ILE A 6 -7.02 12.12 28.76
C ILE A 6 -6.99 10.72 28.15
N ALA A 7 -7.65 9.73 28.76
CA ALA A 7 -7.72 8.37 28.23
C ALA A 7 -8.41 8.30 26.84
N ALA A 8 -9.50 9.06 26.65
CA ALA A 8 -10.17 9.15 25.36
C ALA A 8 -9.32 9.88 24.32
N LEU A 9 -8.73 11.04 24.68
CA LEU A 9 -7.88 11.81 23.77
C LEU A 9 -6.66 11.02 23.31
N LEU A 10 -6.05 10.21 24.20
CA LEU A 10 -4.94 9.33 23.84
C LEU A 10 -5.35 8.23 22.86
N SER A 11 -6.60 7.79 22.87
CA SER A 11 -7.09 6.74 21.96
C SER A 11 -7.46 7.25 20.57
N LEU A 12 -7.59 8.57 20.38
CA LEU A 12 -7.92 9.19 19.09
C LEU A 12 -6.82 8.97 18.01
N PRO A 13 -5.53 9.29 18.27
CA PRO A 13 -4.48 9.10 17.28
C PRO A 13 -4.08 7.63 17.13
N LEU A 14 -4.18 6.84 18.21
CA LEU A 14 -3.76 5.43 18.24
C LEU A 14 -4.73 4.62 19.12
N PRO A 15 -5.70 3.92 18.53
CA PRO A 15 -6.64 3.07 19.25
C PRO A 15 -5.94 2.08 20.18
N GLY A 16 -6.25 2.15 21.48
CA GLY A 16 -5.66 1.31 22.52
C GLY A 16 -4.68 2.03 23.46
N LEU A 17 -4.16 3.20 23.09
CA LEU A 17 -3.30 4.01 23.98
C LEU A 17 -4.01 4.43 25.28
N GLY A 18 -5.30 4.77 25.22
CA GLY A 18 -6.08 5.10 26.41
C GLY A 18 -6.20 3.94 27.39
N HIS A 19 -6.29 2.70 26.91
CA HIS A 19 -6.29 1.51 27.76
C HIS A 19 -4.93 1.28 28.42
N LEU A 20 -3.83 1.60 27.72
CA LEU A 20 -2.49 1.58 28.32
C LEU A 20 -2.36 2.62 29.43
N TYR A 21 -2.89 3.84 29.23
CA TYR A 21 -2.99 4.86 30.27
C TYR A 21 -3.79 4.36 31.48
N CYS A 22 -4.88 3.63 31.23
CA CYS A 22 -5.67 2.95 32.25
C CYS A 22 -5.02 1.67 32.81
N GLY A 23 -3.73 1.41 32.57
CA GLY A 23 -3.04 0.22 33.09
C GLY A 23 -3.57 -1.13 32.55
N ARG A 24 -4.51 -1.12 31.60
CA ARG A 24 -5.13 -2.31 30.97
C ARG A 24 -4.36 -2.69 29.72
N SER A 25 -3.16 -3.19 29.93
CA SER A 25 -2.18 -3.37 28.86
C SER A 25 -2.55 -4.40 27.82
N SER A 26 -2.92 -5.61 28.24
CA SER A 26 -3.36 -6.69 27.35
C SER A 26 -4.49 -6.23 26.40
N ARG A 27 -5.46 -5.49 26.93
CA ARG A 27 -6.58 -4.94 26.17
C ARG A 27 -6.15 -3.82 25.22
N GLY A 28 -5.32 -2.89 25.69
CA GLY A 28 -4.74 -1.85 24.84
C GLY A 28 -3.93 -2.43 23.67
N PHE A 29 -3.16 -3.49 23.91
CA PHE A 29 -2.41 -4.19 22.88
C PHE A 29 -3.28 -4.92 21.87
N ALA A 30 -4.25 -5.70 22.34
CA ALA A 30 -5.17 -6.39 21.46
C ALA A 30 -5.87 -5.41 20.52
N ILE A 31 -6.25 -4.24 21.03
CA ILE A 31 -6.86 -3.16 20.23
C ILE A 31 -5.83 -2.55 19.27
N MET A 32 -4.62 -2.21 19.71
CA MET A 32 -3.59 -1.63 18.83
C MET A 32 -3.18 -2.59 17.71
N VAL A 33 -2.90 -3.85 18.03
CA VAL A 33 -2.53 -4.89 17.06
C VAL A 33 -3.70 -5.14 16.11
N GLY A 34 -4.91 -5.32 16.65
CA GLY A 34 -6.12 -5.52 15.86
C GLY A 34 -6.36 -4.37 14.89
N TYR A 35 -6.21 -3.12 15.34
CA TYR A 35 -6.35 -1.94 14.50
C TYR A 35 -5.34 -1.90 13.36
N HIS A 36 -4.05 -2.11 13.63
CA HIS A 36 -3.00 -2.00 12.61
C HIS A 36 -2.90 -3.22 11.70
N VAL A 37 -3.43 -4.38 12.09
CA VAL A 37 -3.59 -5.53 11.20
C VAL A 37 -4.85 -5.37 10.36
N ALA A 38 -5.98 -5.00 10.99
CA ALA A 38 -7.25 -4.90 10.29
C ALA A 38 -7.30 -3.75 9.29
N LEU A 39 -6.72 -2.58 9.58
CA LEU A 39 -6.82 -1.43 8.68
C LEU A 39 -6.17 -1.64 7.31
N PRO A 40 -4.91 -2.10 7.23
CA PRO A 40 -4.28 -2.38 5.95
C PRO A 40 -5.04 -3.46 5.18
N THR A 41 -5.52 -4.51 5.87
CA THR A 41 -6.33 -5.56 5.25
C THR A 41 -7.65 -5.02 4.71
N LEU A 42 -8.37 -4.19 5.48
CA LEU A 42 -9.63 -3.57 5.04
C LEU A 42 -9.40 -2.57 3.90
N ALA A 43 -8.34 -1.77 3.96
CA ALA A 43 -7.98 -0.84 2.89
C ALA A 43 -7.63 -1.59 1.60
N TRP A 44 -6.94 -2.72 1.72
CA TRP A 44 -6.58 -3.56 0.57
C TRP A 44 -7.81 -4.20 -0.09
N VAL A 45 -8.81 -4.57 0.69
CA VAL A 45 -10.05 -5.21 0.19
C VAL A 45 -11.08 -4.18 -0.30
N HIS A 46 -11.29 -3.09 0.44
CA HIS A 46 -12.32 -2.09 0.10
C HIS A 46 -12.07 -0.73 0.77
N HIS A 47 -11.58 0.25 0.00
CA HIS A 47 -11.21 1.58 0.51
C HIS A 47 -12.38 2.32 1.18
N ILE A 48 -13.60 2.20 0.64
CA ILE A 48 -14.81 2.83 1.21
C ILE A 48 -15.14 2.27 2.60
N CYS A 49 -15.00 0.95 2.80
CA CYS A 49 -15.26 0.34 4.10
C CYS A 49 -14.24 0.79 5.15
N ALA A 50 -12.97 0.97 4.74
CA ALA A 50 -11.93 1.50 5.63
C ALA A 50 -12.25 2.93 6.09
N MET A 51 -12.79 3.80 5.21
CA MET A 51 -13.14 5.18 5.59
C MET A 51 -14.28 5.29 6.61
N ILE A 52 -15.18 4.30 6.65
CA ILE A 52 -16.30 4.25 7.62
C ILE A 52 -15.90 3.49 8.89
N ALA A 53 -15.20 2.36 8.75
CA ALA A 53 -14.79 1.52 9.86
C ALA A 53 -13.75 2.21 10.75
N LEU A 54 -12.84 2.99 10.17
CA LEU A 54 -11.77 3.70 10.87
C LEU A 54 -12.29 4.68 11.95
N PRO A 55 -13.12 5.70 11.63
CA PRO A 55 -13.62 6.63 12.63
C PRO A 55 -14.52 5.93 13.67
N LEU A 56 -15.28 4.90 13.27
CA LEU A 56 -16.10 4.12 14.19
C LEU A 56 -15.26 3.34 15.20
N LEU A 57 -14.20 2.65 14.75
CA LEU A 57 -13.26 1.94 15.62
C LEU A 57 -12.53 2.89 16.57
N ILE A 58 -12.11 4.06 16.10
CA ILE A 58 -11.51 5.10 16.95
C ILE A 58 -12.49 5.57 18.02
N ALA A 59 -13.75 5.87 17.64
CA ALA A 59 -14.76 6.33 18.58
C ALA A 59 -15.13 5.27 19.63
N LEU A 60 -15.27 4.01 19.22
CA LEU A 60 -15.57 2.89 20.13
C LEU A 60 -14.42 2.63 21.10
N THR A 61 -13.17 2.65 20.63
CA THR A 61 -11.99 2.42 21.47
C THR A 61 -11.73 3.59 22.41
N ALA A 62 -11.96 4.84 21.98
CA ALA A 62 -11.90 6.01 22.85
C ALA A 62 -12.97 5.99 23.95
N ARG A 63 -14.21 5.59 23.60
CA ARG A 63 -15.30 5.41 24.58
C ARG A 63 -14.99 4.31 25.60
N ASP A 64 -14.40 3.20 25.14
CA ASP A 64 -14.00 2.10 26.02
C ASP A 64 -12.84 2.51 26.95
N ALA A 65 -11.86 3.27 26.45
CA ALA A 65 -10.77 3.82 27.24
C ALA A 65 -11.26 4.81 28.30
N TRP A 66 -12.21 5.69 27.95
CA TRP A 66 -12.86 6.60 28.90
C TRP A 66 -13.49 5.83 30.06
N ARG A 67 -14.29 4.80 29.75
CA ARG A 67 -14.96 3.96 30.76
C ARG A 67 -13.96 3.24 31.66
N CYS A 68 -12.82 2.81 31.09
CA CYS A 68 -11.76 2.18 31.87
C CYS A 68 -11.13 3.17 32.88
N ALA A 69 -10.84 4.40 32.44
CA ALA A 69 -10.28 5.44 33.31
C ALA A 69 -11.25 5.85 34.41
N GLU A 70 -12.54 5.92 34.10
CA GLU A 70 -13.59 6.24 35.06
C GLU A 70 -13.78 5.14 36.12
N ALA A 71 -13.68 3.87 35.72
CA ALA A 71 -13.70 2.76 36.67
C ALA A 71 -12.47 2.78 37.59
N GLU A 72 -11.29 3.05 37.05
CA GLU A 72 -10.06 3.15 37.84
C GLU A 72 -10.01 4.37 38.75
N SER A 73 -10.56 5.53 38.34
CA SER A 73 -10.61 6.70 39.21
C SER A 73 -11.51 6.47 40.43
N ARG A 74 -12.63 5.75 40.25
CA ARG A 74 -13.52 5.32 41.34
C ARG A 74 -12.82 4.34 42.30
N LEU A 75 -12.09 3.35 41.76
CA LEU A 75 -11.33 2.38 42.57
C LEU A 75 -10.15 3.02 43.29
N ALA A 76 -9.42 3.93 42.63
CA ALA A 76 -8.29 4.65 43.22
C ALA A 76 -8.73 5.56 44.37
N GLY A 77 -9.93 6.15 44.31
CA GLY A 77 -10.54 6.83 45.46
C GLY A 77 -10.70 5.89 46.66
N ALA A 78 -11.19 4.67 46.43
CA ALA A 78 -11.38 3.64 47.46
C ALA A 78 -10.08 2.93 47.91
N GLU A 79 -9.00 2.99 47.13
CA GLU A 79 -7.67 2.48 47.51
C GLU A 79 -6.81 3.52 48.22
N LEU A 80 -7.01 4.82 47.95
CA LEU A 80 -6.36 5.90 48.71
C LEU A 80 -6.75 5.84 50.20
N GLU A 81 -7.98 5.42 50.48
CA GLU A 81 -8.47 5.14 51.84
C GLU A 81 -7.82 3.89 52.48
N ARG A 82 -7.21 3.00 51.68
CA ARG A 82 -6.67 1.70 52.14
C ARG A 82 -5.14 1.55 51.98
N GLY A 83 -4.44 2.55 51.46
CA GLY A 83 -2.97 2.66 51.52
C GLY A 83 -2.15 1.67 50.68
N VAL A 84 -2.62 1.20 49.51
CA VAL A 84 -1.90 0.20 48.68
C VAL A 84 -1.18 0.84 47.47
N PRO A 85 0.08 0.47 47.13
CA PRO A 85 0.84 1.12 46.05
C PRO A 85 0.66 0.49 44.65
N ALA A 86 -0.01 1.20 43.73
CA ALA A 86 -0.37 0.76 42.37
C ALA A 86 0.72 0.92 41.26
N ARG A 87 2.00 1.10 41.60
CA ARG A 87 2.99 1.72 40.69
C ARG A 87 3.71 0.79 39.70
N ARG A 88 3.65 -0.55 39.88
CA ARG A 88 4.55 -1.49 39.17
C ARG A 88 4.02 -1.99 37.81
N TRP A 89 2.69 -2.04 37.62
CA TRP A 89 2.07 -2.66 36.43
C TRP A 89 2.01 -1.77 35.17
N VAL A 90 1.95 -0.44 35.35
CA VAL A 90 1.92 0.54 34.25
C VAL A 90 3.26 0.59 33.52
N LEU A 91 4.38 0.40 34.23
CA LEU A 91 5.73 0.45 33.66
C LEU A 91 6.00 -0.71 32.69
N TRP A 92 5.67 -1.94 33.06
CA TRP A 92 5.87 -3.14 32.22
C TRP A 92 5.05 -3.13 30.94
N SER A 93 3.82 -2.65 31.07
CA SER A 93 2.88 -2.45 29.97
C SER A 93 3.38 -1.45 28.93
N TRP A 94 4.06 -0.40 29.40
CA TRP A 94 4.64 0.64 28.57
C TRP A 94 5.89 0.15 27.83
N VAL A 95 6.75 -0.62 28.50
CA VAL A 95 7.96 -1.17 27.90
C VAL A 95 7.66 -2.21 26.82
N ALA A 96 6.68 -3.10 27.05
CA ALA A 96 6.23 -4.04 26.03
C ALA A 96 5.72 -3.32 24.77
N CYS A 97 5.15 -2.11 24.91
CA CYS A 97 4.52 -1.38 23.81
C CYS A 97 5.54 -0.68 22.95
N ARG A 98 6.49 -0.04 23.61
CA ARG A 98 7.60 0.63 22.96
C ARG A 98 8.51 -0.39 22.25
N ALA A 99 8.74 -1.56 22.84
CA ALA A 99 9.53 -2.65 22.23
C ALA A 99 8.84 -3.23 20.99
N PHE A 100 7.51 -3.28 20.95
CA PHE A 100 6.76 -3.77 19.80
C PHE A 100 6.69 -2.75 18.65
N TRP A 101 6.40 -1.47 18.93
CA TRP A 101 6.12 -0.46 17.89
C TRP A 101 7.36 0.25 17.31
N ILE A 102 8.28 0.71 18.17
CA ILE A 102 9.56 1.29 17.72
C ILE A 102 10.49 0.17 17.22
N GLY A 103 10.21 -1.04 17.70
CA GLY A 103 10.88 -2.24 17.33
C GLY A 103 10.45 -2.78 15.95
N LEU A 104 9.43 -3.61 15.99
CA LEU A 104 9.15 -4.60 14.98
C LEU A 104 8.91 -4.00 13.58
N ILE A 105 8.27 -2.83 13.49
CA ILE A 105 7.89 -2.23 12.21
C ILE A 105 9.10 -1.68 11.46
N PRO A 106 9.93 -0.77 12.01
CA PRO A 106 11.18 -0.36 11.36
C PRO A 106 12.10 -1.54 11.05
N GLY A 107 12.11 -2.58 11.90
CA GLY A 107 12.85 -3.82 11.66
C GLY A 107 12.38 -4.57 10.41
N LEU A 108 11.08 -4.85 10.31
CA LEU A 108 10.48 -5.55 9.16
C LEU A 108 10.62 -4.74 7.87
N TRP A 109 10.44 -3.42 7.93
CA TRP A 109 10.65 -2.52 6.79
C TRP A 109 12.11 -2.44 6.37
N GLY A 110 13.04 -2.39 7.33
CA GLY A 110 14.47 -2.45 7.07
C GLY A 110 14.89 -3.75 6.39
N VAL A 111 14.39 -4.90 6.85
CA VAL A 111 14.63 -6.19 6.18
C VAL A 111 14.05 -6.19 4.76
N GLY A 112 12.81 -5.71 4.58
CA GLY A 112 12.19 -5.62 3.25
C GLY A 112 12.99 -4.74 2.27
N LEU A 113 13.49 -3.60 2.73
CA LEU A 113 14.33 -2.71 1.92
C LEU A 113 15.69 -3.33 1.56
N LEU A 114 16.27 -4.18 2.41
CA LEU A 114 17.48 -4.93 2.04
C LEU A 114 17.23 -5.89 0.87
N PHE A 115 16.07 -6.56 0.82
CA PHE A 115 15.70 -7.42 -0.31
C PHE A 115 15.53 -6.61 -1.60
N ILE A 116 14.88 -5.44 -1.52
CA ILE A 116 14.70 -4.55 -2.68
C ILE A 116 16.05 -3.98 -3.14
N ALA A 117 16.92 -3.59 -2.21
CA ALA A 117 18.27 -3.12 -2.50
C ALA A 117 19.09 -4.20 -3.23
N ALA A 118 19.08 -5.44 -2.72
CA ALA A 118 19.77 -6.57 -3.34
C ALA A 118 19.23 -6.86 -4.76
N ALA A 119 17.91 -6.84 -4.94
CA ALA A 119 17.29 -7.01 -6.25
C ALA A 119 17.68 -5.86 -7.22
N ALA A 120 17.76 -4.62 -6.73
CA ALA A 120 18.17 -3.48 -7.54
C ALA A 120 19.64 -3.60 -8.01
N VAL A 121 20.56 -4.02 -7.13
CA VAL A 121 21.95 -4.30 -7.50
C VAL A 121 22.04 -5.44 -8.51
N TRP A 122 21.29 -6.53 -8.30
CA TRP A 122 21.25 -7.67 -9.22
C TRP A 122 20.84 -7.27 -10.65
N HIS A 123 19.94 -6.29 -10.78
CA HIS A 123 19.48 -5.77 -12.07
C HIS A 123 20.35 -4.60 -12.59
N GLY A 124 21.58 -4.43 -12.10
CA GLY A 124 22.52 -3.42 -12.57
C GLY A 124 22.22 -1.99 -12.12
N ARG A 125 21.28 -1.77 -11.19
CA ARG A 125 20.88 -0.44 -10.70
C ARG A 125 21.61 -0.07 -9.40
N LEU A 126 22.95 -0.03 -9.47
CA LEU A 126 23.84 0.10 -8.31
C LEU A 126 23.51 1.31 -7.40
N ALA A 127 23.30 2.50 -7.98
CA ALA A 127 23.01 3.71 -7.22
C ALA A 127 21.70 3.60 -6.41
N SER A 128 20.66 3.00 -7.00
CA SER A 128 19.39 2.77 -6.30
C SER A 128 19.49 1.66 -5.26
N GLY A 129 20.31 0.62 -5.51
CA GLY A 129 20.57 -0.43 -4.54
C GLY A 129 21.28 0.09 -3.30
N LEU A 130 22.31 0.92 -3.48
CA LEU A 130 23.05 1.54 -2.38
C LEU A 130 22.19 2.49 -1.55
N SER A 131 21.37 3.34 -2.18
CA SER A 131 20.49 4.25 -1.43
C SER A 131 19.45 3.49 -0.59
N GLN A 132 18.89 2.40 -1.12
CA GLN A 132 17.97 1.55 -0.36
C GLN A 132 18.67 0.77 0.76
N ALA A 133 19.91 0.30 0.55
CA ALA A 133 20.70 -0.34 1.60
C ALA A 133 21.01 0.62 2.77
N VAL A 134 21.35 1.88 2.47
CA VAL A 134 21.58 2.91 3.50
C VAL A 134 20.29 3.22 4.27
N LEU A 135 19.16 3.36 3.59
CA LEU A 135 17.87 3.57 4.25
C LEU A 135 17.51 2.36 5.14
N ALA A 136 17.70 1.14 4.63
CA ALA A 136 17.45 -0.08 5.36
C ALA A 136 18.32 -0.20 6.62
N ALA A 137 19.63 0.05 6.49
CA ALA A 137 20.56 0.06 7.61
C ALA A 137 20.19 1.12 8.66
N THR A 138 19.73 2.29 8.21
CA THR A 138 19.26 3.36 9.10
C THR A 138 18.02 2.92 9.88
N LEU A 139 17.03 2.30 9.24
CA LEU A 139 15.83 1.79 9.91
C LEU A 139 16.14 0.63 10.86
N LEU A 140 17.03 -0.29 10.47
CA LEU A 140 17.49 -1.39 11.34
C LEU A 140 18.30 -0.87 12.53
N TYR A 141 19.08 0.19 12.36
CA TYR A 141 19.78 0.85 13.45
C TYR A 141 18.80 1.51 14.42
N LEU A 142 17.80 2.25 13.91
CA LEU A 142 16.76 2.85 14.74
C LEU A 142 15.93 1.78 15.46
N PHE A 143 15.63 0.67 14.79
CA PHE A 143 15.00 -0.52 15.37
C PHE A 143 15.80 -1.07 16.55
N TRP A 144 17.06 -1.40 16.30
CA TRP A 144 17.96 -1.95 17.31
C TRP A 144 18.15 -0.98 18.48
N ARG A 145 18.31 0.31 18.20
CA ARG A 145 18.45 1.33 19.24
C ARG A 145 17.18 1.44 20.09
N GLY A 146 16.00 1.48 19.47
CA GLY A 146 14.72 1.57 20.17
C GLY A 146 14.42 0.34 21.03
N THR A 147 14.68 -0.86 20.50
CA THR A 147 14.53 -2.14 21.24
C THR A 147 15.54 -2.25 22.39
N ARG A 148 16.78 -1.81 22.20
CA ARG A 148 17.79 -1.78 23.26
C ARG A 148 17.42 -0.81 24.37
N GLN A 149 17.01 0.42 24.04
CA GLN A 149 16.61 1.41 25.05
C GLN A 149 15.38 0.96 25.85
N THR A 150 14.44 0.28 25.19
CA THR A 150 13.27 -0.30 25.87
C THR A 150 13.66 -1.45 26.78
N TRP A 151 14.54 -2.34 26.33
CA TRP A 151 15.08 -3.41 27.15
C TRP A 151 15.80 -2.86 28.40
N GLU A 152 16.67 -1.86 28.23
CA GLU A 152 17.39 -1.20 29.34
C GLU A 152 16.43 -0.51 30.34
N ALA A 153 15.30 0.02 29.87
CA ALA A 153 14.26 0.57 30.73
C ALA A 153 13.43 -0.52 31.44
N ALA A 154 13.11 -1.63 30.76
CA ALA A 154 12.38 -2.77 31.34
C ALA A 154 13.17 -3.46 32.45
N SER A 155 14.45 -3.68 32.19
CA SER A 155 15.35 -4.38 33.11
C SER A 155 15.72 -3.55 34.33
N GLY A 156 15.25 -2.30 34.42
CA GLY A 156 15.62 -1.36 35.48
C GLY A 156 17.07 -0.88 35.40
N MET A 157 17.80 -1.21 34.32
CA MET A 157 19.18 -0.77 34.11
C MET A 157 19.27 0.73 33.84
N ARG A 158 18.17 1.38 33.43
CA ARG A 158 18.05 2.83 33.32
C ARG A 158 16.77 3.35 33.97
N ALA A 159 16.92 4.12 35.04
CA ALA A 159 15.87 4.99 35.54
C ALA A 159 15.73 6.19 34.58
N LEU A 160 14.81 6.10 33.61
CA LEU A 160 14.49 7.24 32.76
C LEU A 160 13.66 8.24 33.56
N SER A 161 14.11 9.49 33.59
CA SER A 161 13.30 10.58 34.15
C SER A 161 12.05 10.79 33.29
N GLU A 162 10.97 11.25 33.91
CA GLU A 162 9.70 11.53 33.21
C GLU A 162 9.89 12.50 32.03
N ARG A 163 10.79 13.49 32.18
CA ARG A 163 11.17 14.42 31.11
C ARG A 163 11.86 13.74 29.94
N ALA A 164 12.78 12.80 30.20
CA ALA A 164 13.44 12.04 29.14
C ALA A 164 12.45 11.15 28.39
N MET A 165 11.47 10.57 29.10
CA MET A 165 10.41 9.78 28.48
C MET A 165 9.52 10.62 27.57
N LEU A 166 9.09 11.81 28.02
CA LEU A 166 8.28 12.73 27.21
C LEU A 166 9.03 13.24 25.98
N ALA A 167 10.33 13.55 26.11
CA ALA A 167 11.16 13.99 24.99
C ALA A 167 11.27 12.92 23.88
N GLU A 168 11.40 11.65 24.27
CA GLU A 168 11.48 10.51 23.34
C GLU A 168 10.13 10.22 22.66
N ILE A 169 9.00 10.35 23.36
CA ILE A 169 7.67 10.25 22.75
C ILE A 169 7.47 11.39 21.74
N GLY A 170 7.85 12.61 22.13
CA GLY A 170 7.75 13.79 21.29
C GLY A 170 8.56 13.63 20.00
N SER A 171 9.81 13.18 20.08
CA SER A 171 10.66 12.99 18.89
C SER A 171 10.13 11.89 17.96
N ALA A 172 9.64 10.77 18.50
CA ALA A 172 9.05 9.70 17.69
C ALA A 172 7.74 10.13 17.00
N ALA A 173 6.90 10.91 17.68
CA ALA A 173 5.67 11.46 17.10
C ALA A 173 5.99 12.44 15.96
N VAL A 174 6.97 13.32 16.15
CA VAL A 174 7.43 14.25 15.12
C VAL A 174 8.00 13.49 13.92
N ALA A 175 8.86 12.50 14.13
CA ALA A 175 9.42 11.69 13.05
C ALA A 175 8.33 10.95 12.26
N SER A 176 7.33 10.40 12.95
CA SER A 176 6.19 9.72 12.31
C SER A 176 5.33 10.67 11.50
N ALA A 177 5.08 11.89 12.01
CA ALA A 177 4.36 12.93 11.29
C ALA A 177 5.10 13.35 10.01
N ILE A 178 6.43 13.54 10.09
CA ILE A 178 7.27 13.87 8.92
C ILE A 178 7.20 12.75 7.89
N ALA A 179 7.36 11.49 8.30
CA ALA A 179 7.29 10.34 7.39
C ALA A 179 5.93 10.24 6.70
N PHE A 180 4.84 10.49 7.43
CA PHE A 180 3.49 10.50 6.86
C PHE A 180 3.30 11.62 5.81
N VAL A 181 3.77 12.84 6.10
CA VAL A 181 3.73 13.96 5.14
C VAL A 181 4.54 13.63 3.88
N LEU A 182 5.74 13.07 4.04
CA LEU A 182 6.56 12.65 2.90
C LEU A 182 5.85 11.57 2.07
N PHE A 183 5.20 10.60 2.71
CA PHE A 183 4.40 9.60 2.00
C PHE A 183 3.27 10.24 1.19
N LEU A 184 2.53 11.21 1.75
CA LEU A 184 1.47 11.92 1.03
C LEU A 184 1.99 12.70 -0.18
N ILE A 185 3.22 13.23 -0.11
CA ILE A 185 3.87 13.91 -1.24
C ILE A 185 4.26 12.91 -2.34
N VAL A 186 4.77 11.73 -1.97
CA VAL A 186 5.30 10.75 -2.94
C VAL A 186 4.19 9.85 -3.52
N ALA A 187 3.12 9.57 -2.79
CA ALA A 187 2.05 8.65 -3.21
C ALA A 187 1.44 8.97 -4.59
N PRO A 188 1.15 10.23 -4.97
CA PRO A 188 0.67 10.56 -6.31
C PRO A 188 1.67 10.26 -7.43
N ALA A 189 2.98 10.32 -7.15
CA ALA A 189 4.00 9.98 -8.17
C ALA A 189 3.94 8.49 -8.54
N PHE A 190 3.62 7.61 -7.57
CA PHE A 190 3.48 6.18 -7.82
C PHE A 190 2.30 5.86 -8.74
N THR A 191 1.16 6.54 -8.61
CA THR A 191 0.01 6.31 -9.51
C THR A 191 0.35 6.68 -10.95
N GLY A 192 1.12 7.75 -11.16
CA GLY A 192 1.65 8.12 -12.47
C GLY A 192 2.61 7.08 -13.07
N LEU A 193 3.43 6.43 -12.24
CA LEU A 193 4.33 5.35 -12.68
C LEU A 193 3.55 4.10 -13.11
N PHE A 194 2.54 3.68 -12.35
CA PHE A 194 1.70 2.54 -12.72
C PHE A 194 0.95 2.80 -14.03
N ARG A 195 0.41 4.01 -14.20
CA ARG A 195 -0.21 4.41 -15.48
C ARG A 195 0.78 4.29 -16.63
N LYS A 196 1.96 4.94 -16.56
CA LYS A 196 2.99 4.86 -17.61
C LYS A 196 3.42 3.42 -17.90
N SER A 197 3.54 2.57 -16.88
CA SER A 197 3.85 1.15 -17.05
C SER A 197 2.74 0.41 -17.80
N ALA A 198 1.48 0.67 -17.46
CA ALA A 198 0.32 0.12 -18.15
C ALA A 198 0.27 0.55 -19.63
N GLU A 199 0.57 1.82 -19.90
CA GLU A 199 0.66 2.34 -21.27
C GLU A 199 1.75 1.65 -22.08
N GLY A 200 2.95 1.50 -21.48
CA GLY A 200 4.04 0.76 -22.10
C GLY A 200 3.67 -0.69 -22.41
N SER A 201 2.95 -1.36 -21.50
CA SER A 201 2.45 -2.71 -21.72
C SER A 201 1.44 -2.79 -22.86
N ALA A 202 0.47 -1.86 -22.93
CA ALA A 202 -0.54 -1.83 -23.99
C ALA A 202 0.10 -1.62 -25.36
N LYS A 203 1.04 -0.66 -25.47
CA LYS A 203 1.80 -0.40 -26.70
C LYS A 203 2.67 -1.59 -27.09
N GLY A 204 3.34 -2.23 -26.13
CA GLY A 204 4.13 -3.44 -26.37
C GLY A 204 3.28 -4.61 -26.90
N ASN A 205 2.10 -4.81 -26.31
CA ASN A 205 1.14 -5.83 -26.75
C ASN A 205 0.63 -5.55 -28.17
N LEU A 206 0.35 -4.28 -28.49
CA LEU A 206 -0.08 -3.86 -29.83
C LEU A 206 0.98 -4.18 -30.90
N VAL A 207 2.24 -3.83 -30.63
CA VAL A 207 3.37 -4.16 -31.51
C VAL A 207 3.51 -5.68 -31.67
N GLY A 208 3.36 -6.43 -30.59
CA GLY A 208 3.38 -7.89 -30.61
C GLY A 208 2.27 -8.50 -31.48
N LEU A 209 1.04 -7.99 -31.37
CA LEU A 209 -0.11 -8.42 -32.17
C LEU A 209 0.08 -8.09 -33.66
N ARG A 210 0.54 -6.88 -33.99
CA ARG A 210 0.86 -6.51 -35.38
C ARG A 210 1.94 -7.41 -35.98
N GLY A 211 3.00 -7.67 -35.23
CA GLY A 211 4.04 -8.60 -35.65
C GLY A 211 3.50 -10.03 -35.86
N ALA A 212 2.51 -10.46 -35.08
CA ALA A 212 1.85 -11.75 -35.26
C ALA A 212 1.00 -11.81 -36.52
N VAL A 213 0.29 -10.73 -36.86
CA VAL A 213 -0.45 -10.61 -38.13
C VAL A 213 0.51 -10.71 -39.32
N GLU A 214 1.64 -10.01 -39.29
CA GLU A 214 2.62 -10.07 -40.37
C GLU A 214 3.24 -11.47 -40.52
N ARG A 215 3.56 -12.15 -39.41
CA ARG A 215 4.00 -13.56 -39.46
C ARG A 215 2.93 -14.49 -40.04
N TYR A 216 1.66 -14.26 -39.68
CA TYR A 216 0.54 -15.02 -40.23
C TYR A 216 0.47 -14.83 -41.75
N ARG A 217 0.52 -13.59 -42.23
CA ARG A 217 0.52 -13.26 -43.66
C ARG A 217 1.64 -13.93 -44.41
N ALA A 218 2.86 -13.86 -43.88
CA ALA A 218 4.03 -14.49 -44.49
C ALA A 218 3.83 -16.01 -44.65
N ALA A 219 3.18 -16.67 -43.68
CA ALA A 219 2.88 -18.10 -43.75
C ALA A 219 1.69 -18.45 -44.67
N HIS A 220 0.78 -17.51 -44.93
CA HIS A 220 -0.46 -17.72 -45.69
C HIS A 220 -0.47 -16.95 -47.03
N GLY A 221 0.69 -16.85 -47.69
CA GLY A 221 0.78 -16.27 -49.03
C GLY A 221 0.35 -14.79 -49.12
N GLY A 222 0.55 -14.03 -48.04
CA GLY A 222 0.18 -12.62 -47.94
C GLY A 222 -1.25 -12.35 -47.47
N GLN A 223 -2.07 -13.39 -47.27
CA GLN A 223 -3.45 -13.23 -46.81
C GLN A 223 -3.49 -12.86 -45.32
N ALA A 224 -4.27 -11.82 -44.99
CA ALA A 224 -4.54 -11.44 -43.61
C ALA A 224 -5.46 -12.48 -42.94
N PRO A 225 -5.38 -12.68 -41.62
CA PRO A 225 -6.30 -13.58 -40.94
C PRO A 225 -7.73 -13.04 -40.97
N GLU A 226 -8.75 -13.91 -40.94
CA GLU A 226 -10.15 -13.47 -40.90
C GLU A 226 -10.53 -12.83 -39.53
N SER A 227 -9.81 -13.21 -38.48
CA SER A 227 -9.99 -12.69 -37.12
C SER A 227 -8.68 -12.75 -36.34
N ILE A 228 -8.61 -12.01 -35.23
CA ILE A 228 -7.43 -12.05 -34.35
C ILE A 228 -7.27 -13.44 -33.69
N ASP A 229 -8.36 -14.20 -33.51
CA ASP A 229 -8.34 -15.54 -32.93
C ASP A 229 -7.64 -16.56 -33.85
N ALA A 230 -7.66 -16.32 -35.17
CA ALA A 230 -6.92 -17.13 -36.12
C ALA A 230 -5.40 -17.09 -35.87
N LEU A 231 -4.87 -16.03 -35.22
CA LEU A 231 -3.46 -15.97 -34.81
C LEU A 231 -3.12 -16.99 -33.71
N VAL A 232 -4.06 -17.25 -32.81
CA VAL A 232 -3.90 -18.28 -31.76
C VAL A 232 -4.01 -19.66 -32.40
N ALA A 233 -4.98 -19.86 -33.29
CA ALA A 233 -5.17 -21.13 -34.00
C ALA A 233 -3.95 -21.51 -34.84
N ALA A 234 -3.34 -20.54 -35.54
CA ALA A 234 -2.12 -20.71 -36.31
C ALA A 234 -0.84 -20.74 -35.46
N ARG A 235 -0.95 -20.64 -34.12
CA ARG A 235 0.16 -20.62 -33.17
C ARG A 235 1.19 -19.50 -33.42
N THR A 236 0.78 -18.40 -34.05
CA THR A 236 1.63 -17.20 -34.20
C THR A 236 1.77 -16.43 -32.90
N ILE A 237 0.82 -16.62 -31.98
CA ILE A 237 0.84 -16.20 -30.57
C ILE A 237 0.19 -17.29 -29.71
N GLU A 238 0.58 -17.36 -28.43
CA GLU A 238 0.01 -18.34 -27.48
C GLU A 238 -1.41 -17.95 -27.05
N LYS A 239 -1.64 -16.67 -26.78
CA LYS A 239 -2.95 -16.11 -26.39
C LYS A 239 -3.03 -14.62 -26.72
N ILE A 240 -4.24 -14.12 -26.88
CA ILE A 240 -4.49 -12.69 -27.06
C ILE A 240 -4.30 -11.99 -25.70
N PRO A 241 -3.35 -11.05 -25.57
CA PRO A 241 -3.17 -10.31 -24.32
C PRO A 241 -4.35 -9.37 -24.08
N PRO A 242 -4.67 -9.02 -22.82
CA PRO A 242 -5.61 -7.94 -22.55
C PRO A 242 -5.02 -6.58 -23.00
N VAL A 243 -5.88 -5.65 -23.43
CA VAL A 243 -5.46 -4.27 -23.75
C VAL A 243 -4.95 -3.58 -22.49
N TRP A 244 -5.75 -3.62 -21.43
CA TRP A 244 -5.50 -2.88 -20.20
C TRP A 244 -5.03 -3.80 -19.06
N PRO A 245 -3.81 -3.62 -18.53
CA PRO A 245 -3.42 -4.26 -17.29
C PRO A 245 -4.12 -3.59 -16.10
N ARG A 246 -3.99 -4.19 -14.90
CA ARG A 246 -4.52 -3.58 -13.66
C ARG A 246 -3.91 -2.18 -13.47
N PHE A 247 -4.74 -1.24 -13.01
CA PHE A 247 -4.35 0.14 -12.71
C PHE A 247 -3.93 0.97 -13.94
N SER A 248 -4.47 0.68 -15.12
CA SER A 248 -4.25 1.50 -16.32
C SER A 248 -4.77 2.93 -16.19
N GLY A 249 -5.75 3.16 -15.29
CA GLY A 249 -6.41 4.46 -15.12
C GLY A 249 -7.32 4.85 -16.29
N VAL A 250 -7.51 3.94 -17.25
CA VAL A 250 -8.47 4.07 -18.36
C VAL A 250 -9.79 3.43 -17.90
N PRO A 251 -10.97 4.06 -18.13
CA PRO A 251 -12.26 3.59 -17.63
C PRO A 251 -12.83 2.42 -18.43
N HIS A 252 -12.00 1.43 -18.78
CA HIS A 252 -12.37 0.28 -19.59
C HIS A 252 -12.13 -1.04 -18.84
N PRO A 253 -12.99 -2.06 -19.03
CA PRO A 253 -12.82 -3.36 -18.38
C PRO A 253 -11.59 -4.09 -18.91
N ARG A 254 -11.07 -5.02 -18.09
CA ARG A 254 -9.96 -5.88 -18.48
C ARG A 254 -10.48 -7.03 -19.33
N GLU A 255 -10.65 -6.77 -20.62
CA GLU A 255 -11.09 -7.78 -21.57
C GLU A 255 -9.94 -8.24 -22.46
N ALA A 256 -9.96 -9.54 -22.76
CA ALA A 256 -9.15 -10.15 -23.81
C ALA A 256 -10.04 -10.37 -25.05
N GLY A 257 -9.44 -10.24 -26.23
CA GLY A 257 -10.15 -10.41 -27.51
C GLY A 257 -10.22 -9.12 -28.32
N ALA A 258 -10.62 -9.26 -29.59
CA ALA A 258 -10.73 -8.15 -30.52
C ALA A 258 -12.16 -7.99 -31.06
N LEU A 259 -12.54 -6.75 -31.31
CA LEU A 259 -13.71 -6.40 -32.09
C LEU A 259 -13.32 -6.39 -33.57
N VAL A 260 -14.06 -7.15 -34.39
CA VAL A 260 -13.88 -7.09 -35.85
C VAL A 260 -14.69 -5.91 -36.38
N LEU A 261 -14.00 -4.94 -36.98
CA LEU A 261 -14.60 -3.71 -37.50
C LEU A 261 -14.46 -3.63 -39.03
N PRO A 262 -15.44 -3.04 -39.73
CA PRO A 262 -15.36 -2.83 -41.17
C PRO A 262 -14.43 -1.66 -41.56
N SER A 263 -14.08 -0.79 -40.60
CA SER A 263 -13.27 0.41 -40.81
C SER A 263 -12.52 0.83 -39.54
N MET A 264 -11.68 1.86 -39.62
CA MET A 264 -11.01 2.48 -38.45
C MET A 264 -11.93 3.38 -37.62
N ALA A 265 -13.25 3.17 -37.66
CA ALA A 265 -14.18 3.92 -36.84
C ALA A 265 -14.00 3.52 -35.36
N VAL A 266 -13.71 4.49 -34.50
CA VAL A 266 -13.51 4.28 -33.06
C VAL A 266 -14.88 4.24 -32.39
N THR A 267 -15.18 3.16 -31.68
CA THR A 267 -16.41 2.94 -30.90
C THR A 267 -16.21 3.09 -29.39
N ASP A 268 -14.98 3.31 -28.94
CA ASP A 268 -14.57 3.40 -27.52
C ASP A 268 -14.91 2.14 -26.72
N SER A 269 -14.78 0.95 -27.32
CA SER A 269 -15.02 -0.30 -26.61
C SER A 269 -13.95 -0.64 -25.56
N GLY A 270 -12.77 -0.01 -25.65
CA GLY A 270 -11.62 -0.34 -24.83
C GLY A 270 -10.95 -1.66 -25.19
N ARG A 271 -11.27 -2.25 -26.35
CA ARG A 271 -10.76 -3.55 -26.80
C ARG A 271 -9.74 -3.39 -27.93
N TRP A 272 -9.10 -4.49 -28.31
CA TRP A 272 -8.39 -4.51 -29.59
C TRP A 272 -9.42 -4.37 -30.71
N ALA A 273 -9.15 -3.58 -31.72
CA ALA A 273 -9.90 -3.57 -32.96
C ALA A 273 -9.09 -4.22 -34.07
N TYR A 274 -9.76 -5.00 -34.91
CA TYR A 274 -9.19 -5.71 -36.04
C TYR A 274 -10.03 -5.47 -37.30
N ILE A 275 -9.37 -5.16 -38.41
CA ILE A 275 -10.06 -4.94 -39.69
C ILE A 275 -9.90 -6.18 -40.57
N ALA A 276 -10.91 -7.06 -40.57
CA ALA A 276 -10.84 -8.32 -41.32
C ALA A 276 -10.90 -8.12 -42.84
N ALA A 277 -11.70 -7.15 -43.31
CA ALA A 277 -11.83 -6.82 -44.71
C ALA A 277 -12.11 -5.33 -44.88
N HIS A 278 -11.20 -4.62 -45.57
CA HIS A 278 -11.40 -3.23 -45.96
C HIS A 278 -11.30 -3.09 -47.48
N SER A 279 -11.94 -2.08 -48.03
CA SER A 279 -11.77 -1.68 -49.44
C SER A 279 -10.32 -1.31 -49.80
N SER A 280 -9.48 -1.03 -48.81
CA SER A 280 -8.06 -0.73 -48.99
C SER A 280 -7.25 -1.90 -48.46
N ALA A 281 -6.48 -2.55 -49.33
CA ALA A 281 -5.63 -3.68 -48.95
C ALA A 281 -4.62 -3.33 -47.84
N SER A 282 -4.23 -2.06 -47.72
CA SER A 282 -3.32 -1.59 -46.66
C SER A 282 -3.95 -1.56 -45.26
N LEU A 283 -5.28 -1.47 -45.16
CA LEU A 283 -6.01 -1.42 -43.90
C LEU A 283 -6.56 -2.78 -43.47
N THR A 284 -6.81 -3.68 -44.43
CA THR A 284 -7.07 -5.09 -44.12
C THR A 284 -5.95 -5.59 -43.22
N GLY A 285 -6.28 -6.34 -42.17
CA GLY A 285 -5.34 -6.84 -41.16
C GLY A 285 -4.81 -5.82 -40.16
N ALA A 286 -5.23 -4.54 -40.22
CA ALA A 286 -4.81 -3.56 -39.23
C ALA A 286 -5.36 -3.92 -37.84
N VAL A 287 -4.50 -3.79 -36.84
CA VAL A 287 -4.83 -3.93 -35.42
C VAL A 287 -4.59 -2.58 -34.76
N PHE A 288 -5.54 -2.08 -33.99
CA PHE A 288 -5.42 -0.84 -33.21
C PHE A 288 -6.17 -0.95 -31.87
N ILE A 289 -6.05 0.07 -31.01
CA ILE A 289 -6.78 0.12 -29.74
C ILE A 289 -8.05 0.94 -29.94
N ASP A 290 -9.22 0.33 -29.78
CA ASP A 290 -10.49 1.03 -29.92
C ASP A 290 -10.83 1.81 -28.65
N CYS A 291 -10.28 3.01 -28.53
CA CYS A 291 -10.45 3.86 -27.36
C CYS A 291 -10.33 5.34 -27.73
N THR A 292 -11.27 6.17 -27.27
CA THR A 292 -11.28 7.62 -27.46
C THR A 292 -10.51 8.38 -26.38
N HIS A 293 -9.95 7.68 -25.39
CA HIS A 293 -9.14 8.30 -24.36
C HIS A 293 -7.72 8.57 -24.85
N THR A 294 -7.02 9.47 -24.16
CA THR A 294 -5.62 9.81 -24.45
C THR A 294 -4.66 9.11 -23.50
N ASP A 295 -3.43 8.91 -23.96
CA ASP A 295 -2.31 8.47 -23.13
C ASP A 295 -1.74 9.61 -22.28
N THR A 296 -0.70 9.34 -21.48
CA THR A 296 -0.02 10.34 -20.65
C THR A 296 0.60 11.50 -21.42
N ARG A 297 0.71 11.41 -22.75
CA ARG A 297 1.24 12.46 -23.64
C ARG A 297 0.13 13.18 -24.42
N GLY A 298 -1.15 12.85 -24.18
CA GLY A 298 -2.28 13.45 -24.86
C GLY A 298 -2.57 12.86 -26.25
N SER A 299 -1.92 11.74 -26.62
CA SER A 299 -2.20 11.06 -27.90
C SER A 299 -3.37 10.10 -27.73
N PHE A 300 -4.33 10.12 -28.66
CA PHE A 300 -5.44 9.17 -28.67
C PHE A 300 -4.95 7.74 -28.83
N TRP A 301 -5.54 6.81 -28.08
CA TRP A 301 -5.17 5.39 -28.15
C TRP A 301 -5.41 4.76 -29.52
N SER A 302 -6.47 5.19 -30.20
CA SER A 302 -6.80 4.78 -31.57
C SER A 302 -5.81 5.23 -32.64
N ALA A 303 -4.93 6.19 -32.32
CA ALA A 303 -3.90 6.66 -33.24
C ALA A 303 -2.64 5.78 -33.26
N TYR A 304 -2.52 4.85 -32.30
CA TYR A 304 -1.40 3.90 -32.25
C TYR A 304 -1.64 2.74 -33.18
#